data_AF-A0A927UG56-F1
#
_entry.id   AF-A0A927UG56-F1
#
_cell.length_a   1.000
_cell.length_b   1.000
_cell.length_c   1.000
_cell.angle_alpha   90.00
_cell.angle_beta   90.00
_cell.angle_gamma   90.00
#
_symmetry.space_group_name_H-M   'P 1'
#
loop_
_entity.id
_entity.type
_entity.pdbx_description
1 polymer ?
#
loop_
_entity_poly.entity_id
_entity_poly.type
_entity_poly.pdbx_seq_one_letter_code
_entity_poly.pdbx_strand_id
1 'polypeptide(L)'
;MKEIGKKILYVFGGIVLIAALIYVLLVQPILALNNKKDLHTVNIDQAGEILTIEHSINGLIPIGKDYYYVGVEKDSENAYIIRAPKKWLNENFGSDFKSLNANGLEFTALAVRVEDFDVRDELANRASQIVGMEYPIGVDYCLEISYKQLATKKLILFALGLIVAVMGIILAIKKERVGTIFSGIFIVMFMVFLFLVVGIVR
;
A
#
# COMPACT_ATOMS: atom_id res chain seq x y z
N MET A 1 -33.48 25.52 11.12
CA MET A 1 -32.09 25.81 10.67
C MET A 1 -31.07 24.77 11.11
N LYS A 2 -30.98 24.37 12.40
CA LYS A 2 -30.00 23.36 12.86
C LYS A 2 -30.10 21.97 12.18
N GLU A 3 -31.31 21.48 11.88
CA GLU A 3 -31.48 20.18 11.20
C GLU A 3 -31.05 20.17 9.73
N ILE A 4 -31.31 21.26 9.00
CA ILE A 4 -30.95 21.38 7.58
C ILE A 4 -29.42 21.43 7.45
N GLY A 5 -28.75 22.19 8.33
CA GLY A 5 -27.28 22.21 8.39
C GLY A 5 -26.67 20.83 8.67
N LYS A 6 -27.26 20.04 9.58
CA LYS A 6 -26.81 18.66 9.84
C LYS A 6 -26.98 17.75 8.62
N LYS A 7 -28.13 17.81 7.92
CA LYS A 7 -28.38 17.01 6.72
C LYS A 7 -27.39 17.33 5.60
N ILE A 8 -27.12 18.62 5.36
CA ILE A 8 -26.14 19.06 4.37
C ILE A 8 -24.74 18.54 4.73
N LEU A 9 -24.35 18.64 6.01
CA LEU A 9 -23.05 18.15 6.47
C LEU A 9 -22.88 16.63 6.26
N TYR A 10 -23.91 15.83 6.54
CA TYR A 10 -23.85 14.38 6.31
C TYR A 10 -23.76 14.01 4.83
N VAL A 11 -24.52 14.70 3.97
CA VAL A 11 -24.47 14.46 2.52
C VAL A 11 -23.11 14.86 1.97
N PHE A 12 -22.59 16.04 2.34
CA PHE A 12 -21.28 16.49 1.91
C PHE A 12 -20.16 15.56 2.40
N GLY A 13 -20.16 15.20 3.67
CA GLY A 13 -19.19 14.26 4.24
C GLY A 13 -19.23 12.89 3.55
N GLY A 14 -20.42 12.39 3.23
CA GLY A 14 -20.59 11.15 2.47
C GLY A 14 -19.99 11.22 1.06
N ILE A 15 -20.22 12.33 0.34
CA ILE A 15 -19.65 12.55 -1.01
C ILE A 15 -18.12 12.58 -0.94
N VAL A 16 -17.55 13.31 0.01
CA VAL A 16 -16.09 13.41 0.20
C VAL A 16 -15.48 12.04 0.49
N LEU A 17 -16.12 11.25 1.37
CA LEU A 17 -15.64 9.91 1.72
C LEU A 17 -15.70 8.95 0.52
N ILE A 18 -16.77 9.00 -0.28
CA ILE A 18 -16.90 8.21 -1.51
C ILE A 18 -15.82 8.62 -2.52
N ALA A 19 -15.61 9.93 -2.72
CA ALA A 19 -14.59 10.43 -3.63
C ALA A 19 -13.18 9.98 -3.19
N ALA A 20 -12.88 10.02 -1.88
CA ALA A 20 -11.62 9.51 -1.34
C ALA A 20 -11.46 8.01 -1.58
N LEU A 21 -12.49 7.20 -1.35
CA LEU A 21 -12.45 5.76 -1.62
C LEU A 21 -12.24 5.45 -3.11
N ILE A 22 -12.92 6.18 -4.01
CA ILE A 22 -12.71 6.04 -5.46
C ILE A 22 -11.26 6.41 -5.81
N TYR A 23 -10.75 7.50 -5.28
CA TYR A 23 -9.39 7.93 -5.55
C TYR A 23 -8.35 6.88 -5.10
N VAL A 24 -8.48 6.37 -3.88
CA VAL A 24 -7.53 5.43 -3.28
C VAL A 24 -7.63 4.02 -3.87
N LEU A 25 -8.84 3.53 -4.15
CA LEU A 25 -9.07 2.14 -4.58
C LEU A 25 -9.14 1.96 -6.10
N LEU A 26 -9.39 3.03 -6.87
CA LEU A 26 -9.48 2.98 -8.33
C LEU A 26 -8.39 3.82 -9.00
N VAL A 27 -8.36 5.13 -8.73
CA VAL A 27 -7.51 6.07 -9.46
C VAL A 27 -6.03 5.81 -9.21
N GLN A 28 -5.62 5.77 -7.94
CA GLN A 28 -4.23 5.53 -7.53
C GLN A 28 -3.65 4.21 -8.09
N PRO A 29 -4.34 3.05 -8.00
CA PRO A 29 -3.89 1.81 -8.64
C PRO A 29 -3.73 1.90 -10.15
N ILE A 30 -4.65 2.56 -10.85
CA ILE A 30 -4.56 2.74 -12.31
C ILE A 30 -3.36 3.61 -12.67
N LEU A 31 -3.09 4.67 -11.90
CA LEU A 31 -1.92 5.51 -12.07
C LEU A 31 -0.64 4.69 -11.84
N ALA A 32 -0.55 3.94 -10.74
CA ALA A 32 0.60 3.10 -10.44
C ALA A 32 0.90 2.07 -11.53
N LEU A 33 -0.13 1.42 -12.10
CA LEU A 33 0.04 0.43 -13.17
C LEU A 33 0.47 1.05 -14.51
N ASN A 34 0.17 2.33 -14.74
CA ASN A 34 0.49 3.04 -15.99
C ASN A 34 1.67 4.01 -15.86
N ASN A 35 2.29 4.11 -14.68
CA ASN A 35 3.35 5.07 -14.42
C ASN A 35 4.68 4.60 -15.01
N LYS A 36 4.92 4.92 -16.28
CA LYS A 36 6.17 4.58 -16.96
C LYS A 36 7.36 5.45 -16.55
N LYS A 37 7.11 6.62 -15.94
CA LYS A 37 8.17 7.58 -15.62
C LYS A 37 8.93 7.19 -14.37
N ASP A 38 8.20 6.68 -13.38
CA ASP A 38 8.76 6.30 -12.08
C ASP A 38 9.02 4.78 -12.00
N LEU A 39 9.02 4.07 -13.14
CA LEU A 39 9.43 2.67 -13.20
C LEU A 39 10.94 2.58 -13.38
N HIS A 40 11.60 1.89 -12.45
CA HIS A 40 13.04 1.66 -12.46
C HIS A 40 13.31 0.17 -12.55
N THR A 41 14.17 -0.21 -13.50
CA THR A 41 14.81 -1.53 -13.52
C THR A 41 16.19 -1.36 -12.94
N VAL A 42 16.49 -2.08 -11.87
CA VAL A 42 17.77 -2.03 -11.15
C VAL A 42 18.33 -3.43 -11.01
N ASN A 43 19.65 -3.53 -10.91
CA ASN A 43 20.35 -4.79 -10.65
C ASN A 43 21.10 -4.70 -9.32
N ILE A 44 20.62 -5.39 -8.30
CA ILE A 44 21.12 -5.29 -6.92
C ILE A 44 22.12 -6.42 -6.64
N ASP A 45 23.34 -6.06 -6.22
CA ASP A 45 24.39 -7.01 -5.85
C ASP A 45 24.42 -7.32 -4.36
N GLN A 46 24.09 -6.33 -3.52
CA GLN A 46 24.06 -6.49 -2.07
C GLN A 46 22.79 -5.89 -1.48
N ALA A 47 22.21 -6.52 -0.47
CA ALA A 47 21.05 -5.97 0.22
C ALA A 47 21.02 -6.31 1.70
N GLY A 48 20.39 -5.44 2.50
CA GLY A 48 20.19 -5.65 3.94
C GLY A 48 18.87 -5.06 4.42
N GLU A 49 18.29 -5.62 5.49
CA GLU A 49 17.11 -5.04 6.13
C GLU A 49 17.48 -3.75 6.86
N ILE A 50 16.71 -2.69 6.63
CA ILE A 50 16.91 -1.40 7.30
C ILE A 50 15.81 -1.08 8.28
N LEU A 51 14.55 -1.42 7.99
CA LEU A 51 13.43 -1.05 8.84
C LEU A 51 12.24 -1.99 8.63
N THR A 52 11.65 -2.43 9.74
CA THR A 52 10.38 -3.16 9.74
C THR A 52 9.35 -2.34 10.52
N ILE A 53 8.26 -1.94 9.86
CA ILE A 53 7.16 -1.18 10.47
C ILE A 53 5.97 -2.09 10.70
N GLU A 54 5.47 -2.13 11.93
CA GLU A 54 4.22 -2.81 12.26
C GLU A 54 3.05 -1.83 12.27
N HIS A 55 2.05 -2.14 11.46
CA HIS A 55 0.82 -1.37 11.35
C HIS A 55 -0.24 -1.99 12.24
N SER A 56 -0.92 -1.16 13.02
CA SER A 56 -1.99 -1.61 13.91
C SER A 56 -3.12 -0.60 14.03
N ILE A 57 -4.34 -1.07 14.26
CA ILE A 57 -5.47 -0.21 14.66
C ILE A 57 -5.36 -0.01 16.17
N ASN A 58 -5.17 1.24 16.59
CA ASN A 58 -5.04 1.66 18.00
C ASN A 58 -3.99 0.86 18.81
N GLY A 59 -2.91 0.38 18.19
CA GLY A 59 -1.88 -0.41 18.89
C GLY A 59 -2.30 -1.84 19.27
N LEU A 60 -3.53 -2.25 18.94
CA LEU A 60 -4.15 -3.48 19.46
C LEU A 60 -4.36 -4.55 18.39
N ILE A 61 -4.81 -4.15 17.21
CA ILE A 61 -5.15 -5.09 16.13
C ILE A 61 -4.06 -4.98 15.07
N PRO A 62 -3.14 -5.97 14.94
CA PRO A 62 -2.12 -5.93 13.90
C PRO A 62 -2.79 -6.09 12.53
N ILE A 63 -2.50 -5.16 11.63
CA ILE A 63 -3.07 -5.13 10.26
C ILE A 63 -2.02 -5.43 9.19
N GLY A 64 -0.73 -5.40 9.54
CA GLY A 64 0.33 -5.82 8.62
C GLY A 64 1.69 -5.30 9.04
N LYS A 65 2.70 -5.68 8.25
CA LYS A 65 4.05 -5.15 8.38
C LYS A 65 4.56 -4.69 7.02
N ASP A 66 5.35 -3.62 7.03
CA ASP A 66 6.18 -3.23 5.90
C ASP A 66 7.62 -3.51 6.21
N TYR A 67 8.31 -4.02 5.20
CA TYR A 67 9.72 -4.37 5.27
C TYR A 67 10.45 -3.51 4.26
N TYR A 68 11.38 -2.72 4.77
CA TYR A 68 12.25 -1.87 4.00
C TYR A 68 13.66 -2.44 4.07
N TYR A 69 14.29 -2.50 2.90
CA TYR A 69 15.64 -2.95 2.69
C TYR A 69 16.45 -1.82 2.05
N VAL A 70 17.76 -1.85 2.21
CA VAL A 70 18.68 -1.11 1.35
C VAL A 70 19.29 -2.09 0.37
N GLY A 71 19.30 -1.75 -0.91
CA GLY A 71 19.97 -2.51 -1.97
C GLY A 71 21.03 -1.66 -2.64
N VAL A 72 22.24 -2.20 -2.79
CA VAL A 72 23.35 -1.61 -3.53
C VAL A 72 23.34 -2.14 -4.95
N GLU A 73 23.29 -1.22 -5.91
CA GLU A 73 23.30 -1.56 -7.32
C GLU A 73 24.68 -2.03 -7.77
N LYS A 74 24.68 -3.09 -8.56
CA LYS A 74 25.88 -3.72 -9.09
C LYS A 74 26.67 -2.72 -9.94
N ASP A 75 27.98 -2.73 -9.78
CA ASP A 75 28.91 -1.90 -10.56
C ASP A 75 28.69 -0.37 -10.41
N SER A 76 28.03 0.07 -9.32
CA SER A 76 27.80 1.48 -9.03
C SER A 76 27.87 1.78 -7.52
N GLU A 77 27.96 3.06 -7.17
CA GLU A 77 27.80 3.54 -5.78
C GLU A 77 26.34 3.90 -5.46
N ASN A 78 25.39 3.46 -6.30
CA ASN A 78 23.97 3.74 -6.08
C ASN A 78 23.38 2.78 -5.05
N ALA A 79 22.62 3.34 -4.12
CA ALA A 79 21.77 2.62 -3.20
C ALA A 79 20.31 2.98 -3.40
N TYR A 80 19.44 2.00 -3.14
CA TYR A 80 18.00 2.16 -3.22
C TYR A 80 17.36 1.65 -1.95
N ILE A 81 16.41 2.42 -1.41
CA ILE A 81 15.47 1.91 -0.43
C ILE A 81 14.45 1.06 -1.17
N ILE A 82 14.24 -0.17 -0.72
CA ILE A 82 13.39 -1.16 -1.39
C ILE A 82 12.31 -1.59 -0.42
N ARG A 83 11.04 -1.44 -0.79
CA ARG A 83 9.92 -2.04 -0.06
C ARG A 83 9.55 -3.36 -0.72
N ALA A 84 9.66 -4.44 0.04
CA ALA A 84 9.47 -5.79 -0.47
C ALA A 84 8.79 -6.72 0.55
N PRO A 85 8.31 -7.89 0.13
CA PRO A 85 7.81 -8.90 1.06
C PRO A 85 8.89 -9.37 2.03
N LYS A 86 8.50 -9.77 3.25
CA LYS A 86 9.39 -10.26 4.32
C LYS A 86 10.51 -11.20 3.87
N LYS A 87 10.18 -12.10 2.94
CA LYS A 87 11.09 -13.16 2.50
C LYS A 87 12.03 -12.73 1.39
N TRP A 88 11.82 -11.55 0.80
CA TRP A 88 12.56 -11.08 -0.37
C TRP A 88 14.07 -11.11 -0.15
N LEU A 89 14.55 -10.66 1.01
CA LEU A 89 15.98 -10.69 1.33
C LEU A 89 16.51 -12.14 1.33
N ASN A 90 15.93 -13.02 2.14
CA ASN A 90 16.43 -14.39 2.31
C ASN A 90 16.21 -15.30 1.09
N GLU A 91 15.27 -14.96 0.22
CA GLU A 91 15.02 -15.68 -1.04
C GLU A 91 16.01 -15.30 -2.14
N ASN A 92 16.62 -14.11 -2.06
CA ASN A 92 17.46 -13.58 -3.15
C ASN A 92 18.91 -13.27 -2.74
N PHE A 93 19.21 -13.17 -1.44
CA PHE A 93 20.53 -12.82 -0.92
C PHE A 93 21.02 -13.84 0.12
N GLY A 94 22.33 -14.08 0.11
CA GLY A 94 23.01 -14.92 1.08
C GLY A 94 23.15 -14.25 2.44
N SER A 95 23.61 -15.03 3.42
CA SER A 95 23.93 -14.54 4.77
C SER A 95 25.07 -13.52 4.80
N ASP A 96 25.86 -13.45 3.73
CA ASP A 96 26.90 -12.46 3.49
C ASP A 96 26.35 -11.18 2.81
N PHE A 97 25.02 -11.06 2.71
CA PHE A 97 24.28 -9.96 2.10
C PHE A 97 24.45 -9.82 0.59
N LYS A 98 25.19 -10.74 -0.05
CA LYS A 98 25.39 -10.73 -1.51
C LYS A 98 24.29 -11.48 -2.23
N SER A 99 24.01 -11.08 -3.47
CA SER A 99 23.03 -11.74 -4.31
C SER A 99 23.38 -13.22 -4.48
N LEU A 100 22.37 -14.09 -4.38
CA LEU A 100 22.52 -15.52 -4.68
C LEU A 100 22.76 -15.76 -6.17
N ASN A 101 22.48 -14.77 -7.02
CA ASN A 101 22.80 -14.79 -8.43
C ASN A 101 24.13 -14.05 -8.68
N ALA A 102 25.09 -14.71 -9.33
CA ALA A 102 26.39 -14.12 -9.65
C ALA A 102 26.30 -12.83 -10.49
N ASN A 103 25.21 -12.67 -11.24
CA ASN A 103 24.97 -11.48 -12.05
C ASN A 103 24.25 -10.35 -11.30
N GLY A 104 23.90 -10.55 -10.02
CA GLY A 104 23.03 -9.66 -9.25
C GLY A 104 21.55 -10.04 -9.42
N LEU A 105 20.69 -9.38 -8.64
CA LEU A 105 19.24 -9.51 -8.72
C LEU A 105 18.65 -8.35 -9.54
N GLU A 106 18.30 -8.62 -10.79
CA GLU A 106 17.57 -7.67 -11.64
C GLU A 106 16.07 -7.71 -11.38
N PHE A 107 15.45 -6.55 -11.14
CA PHE A 107 14.00 -6.43 -11.03
C PHE A 107 13.53 -5.03 -11.42
N THR A 108 12.25 -4.95 -11.80
CA THR A 108 11.56 -3.68 -12.06
C THR A 108 10.62 -3.34 -10.90
N ALA A 109 10.75 -2.14 -10.36
CA ALA A 109 9.93 -1.63 -9.27
C ALA A 109 9.45 -0.20 -9.56
N LEU A 110 8.38 0.20 -8.88
CA LEU A 110 7.84 1.55 -8.97
C LEU A 110 8.45 2.40 -7.85
N ALA A 111 9.06 3.54 -8.18
CA ALA A 111 9.47 4.52 -7.19
C ALA A 111 8.22 5.19 -6.59
N VAL A 112 8.04 5.03 -5.29
CA VAL A 112 6.91 5.61 -4.54
C VAL A 112 7.46 6.39 -3.38
N ARG A 113 6.85 7.56 -3.12
CA ARG A 113 7.20 8.35 -1.94
C ARG A 113 6.71 7.65 -0.69
N VAL A 114 7.52 7.61 0.35
CA VAL A 114 7.08 7.16 1.67
C VAL A 114 6.18 8.26 2.27
N GLU A 115 4.88 7.99 2.37
CA GLU A 115 3.88 8.98 2.78
C GLU A 115 4.00 9.34 4.26
N ASP A 116 4.17 8.32 5.12
CA ASP A 116 4.33 8.48 6.56
C ASP A 116 5.62 9.23 6.90
N PHE A 117 5.49 10.31 7.65
CA PHE A 117 6.61 11.19 8.00
C PHE A 117 7.61 10.49 8.92
N ASP A 118 7.14 9.76 9.94
CA ASP A 118 7.99 9.13 10.94
C ASP A 118 8.77 7.98 10.31
N VAL A 119 8.11 7.20 9.45
CA VAL A 119 8.77 6.14 8.68
C VAL A 119 9.81 6.73 7.74
N ARG A 120 9.49 7.82 7.04
CA ARG A 120 10.41 8.48 6.11
C ARG A 120 11.63 9.06 6.81
N ASP A 121 11.44 9.73 7.94
CA ASP A 121 12.53 10.29 8.74
C ASP A 121 13.47 9.19 9.25
N GLU A 122 12.90 8.11 9.80
CA GLU A 122 13.69 6.96 10.26
C GLU A 122 14.46 6.29 9.12
N LEU A 123 13.85 6.13 7.94
CA LEU A 123 14.52 5.61 6.75
C LEU A 123 15.67 6.51 6.29
N ALA A 124 15.46 7.83 6.24
CA ALA A 124 16.49 8.79 5.88
C ALA A 124 17.66 8.77 6.88
N ASN A 125 17.35 8.71 8.19
CA ASN A 125 18.34 8.60 9.25
C ASN A 125 19.19 7.33 9.09
N ARG A 126 18.57 6.17 8.86
CA ARG A 126 19.30 4.90 8.63
C ARG A 126 20.09 4.89 7.33
N ALA A 127 19.52 5.42 6.25
CA ALA A 127 20.19 5.53 4.96
C ALA A 127 21.45 6.41 5.04
N SER A 128 21.40 7.49 5.82
CA SER A 128 22.54 8.41 6.02
C SER A 128 23.74 7.78 6.73
N GLN A 129 23.53 6.68 7.47
CA GLN A 129 24.61 5.94 8.14
C GLN A 129 25.44 5.10 7.15
N ILE A 130 24.94 4.90 5.94
CA ILE A 130 25.62 4.16 4.88
C ILE A 130 26.43 5.16 4.05
N VAL A 131 27.69 5.33 4.43
CA VAL A 131 28.60 6.33 3.84
C VAL A 131 29.04 5.93 2.44
N GLY A 132 29.15 6.91 1.54
CA GLY A 132 29.70 6.72 0.20
C GLY A 132 28.69 6.21 -0.83
N MET A 133 27.39 6.28 -0.52
CA MET A 133 26.33 5.86 -1.43
C MET A 133 25.55 7.07 -1.96
N GLU A 134 25.24 7.04 -3.24
CA GLU A 134 24.28 7.96 -3.85
C GLU A 134 22.89 7.31 -3.84
N TYR A 135 21.84 8.11 -3.62
CA TYR A 135 20.44 7.63 -3.69
C TYR A 135 19.75 8.34 -4.86
N PRO A 136 19.77 7.77 -6.09
CA PRO A 136 19.35 8.48 -7.30
C PRO A 136 17.88 8.94 -7.27
N ILE A 137 17.01 8.18 -6.60
CA ILE A 137 15.59 8.51 -6.43
C ILE A 137 15.30 9.28 -5.13
N GLY A 138 16.33 9.56 -4.32
CA GLY A 138 16.22 10.18 -3.00
C GLY A 138 15.83 9.21 -1.89
N VAL A 139 16.18 9.57 -0.64
CA VAL A 139 15.89 8.77 0.57
C VAL A 139 14.43 8.87 1.02
N ASP A 140 13.67 9.81 0.45
CA ASP A 140 12.24 9.99 0.68
C ASP A 140 11.37 9.00 -0.11
N TYR A 141 11.99 8.28 -1.05
CA TYR A 141 11.34 7.36 -1.98
C TYR A 141 11.85 5.94 -1.77
N CYS A 142 11.00 4.97 -2.07
CA CYS A 142 11.39 3.58 -2.13
C CYS A 142 10.95 2.92 -3.45
N LEU A 143 11.67 1.88 -3.84
CA LEU A 143 11.30 0.97 -4.91
C LEU A 143 10.32 -0.06 -4.35
N GLU A 144 9.04 0.07 -4.69
CA GLU A 144 7.98 -0.86 -4.31
C GLU A 144 7.93 -2.02 -5.32
N ILE A 145 8.45 -3.18 -4.94
CA ILE A 145 8.48 -4.37 -5.81
C ILE A 145 7.07 -4.94 -6.01
N SER A 146 6.21 -4.81 -5.00
CA SER A 146 4.87 -5.41 -5.01
C SER A 146 3.80 -4.49 -5.60
N TYR A 147 4.18 -3.41 -6.30
CA TYR A 147 3.26 -2.36 -6.76
C TYR A 147 2.13 -2.93 -7.64
N LYS A 148 2.44 -3.88 -8.54
CA LYS A 148 1.42 -4.54 -9.39
C LYS A 148 0.42 -5.30 -8.52
N GLN A 149 0.90 -6.10 -7.58
CA GLN A 149 0.05 -6.89 -6.70
C GLN A 149 -0.82 -6.00 -5.81
N LEU A 150 -0.24 -4.93 -5.26
CA LEU A 150 -0.97 -3.96 -4.43
C LEU A 150 -2.05 -3.25 -5.25
N ALA A 151 -1.72 -2.78 -6.45
CA ALA A 151 -2.67 -2.14 -7.35
C ALA A 151 -3.81 -3.10 -7.73
N THR A 152 -3.50 -4.34 -8.10
CA THR A 152 -4.53 -5.36 -8.40
C THR A 152 -5.44 -5.63 -7.20
N LYS A 153 -4.88 -5.76 -5.99
CA LYS A 153 -5.68 -5.95 -4.76
C LYS A 153 -6.63 -4.77 -4.51
N LYS A 154 -6.16 -3.53 -4.69
CA LYS A 154 -6.99 -2.32 -4.56
C LYS A 154 -8.12 -2.29 -5.59
N LEU A 155 -7.87 -2.68 -6.83
CA LEU A 155 -8.90 -2.77 -7.88
C LEU A 155 -9.95 -3.85 -7.60
N ILE A 156 -9.53 -5.04 -7.12
CA ILE A 156 -10.46 -6.10 -6.70
C ILE A 156 -11.33 -5.60 -5.54
N LEU A 157 -10.73 -4.91 -4.57
CA LEU A 157 -11.44 -4.34 -3.44
C LEU A 157 -12.43 -3.25 -3.88
N PHE A 158 -12.08 -2.42 -4.86
CA PHE A 158 -13.01 -1.47 -5.46
C PHE A 158 -14.24 -2.16 -6.07
N ALA A 159 -14.03 -3.24 -6.84
CA ALA A 159 -15.12 -4.03 -7.41
C ALA A 159 -16.02 -4.65 -6.33
N LEU A 160 -15.43 -5.17 -5.25
CA LEU A 160 -16.18 -5.66 -4.09
C LEU A 160 -17.00 -4.54 -3.42
N GLY A 161 -16.42 -3.34 -3.31
CA GLY A 161 -17.10 -2.15 -2.77
C GLY A 161 -18.33 -1.76 -3.59
N LEU A 162 -18.28 -1.89 -4.92
CA LEU A 162 -19.45 -1.67 -5.79
C LEU A 162 -20.57 -2.68 -5.51
N ILE A 163 -20.23 -3.96 -5.33
CA ILE A 163 -21.22 -5.01 -5.00
C ILE A 163 -21.90 -4.69 -3.66
N VAL A 164 -21.10 -4.33 -2.65
CA VAL A 164 -21.61 -3.92 -1.33
C VAL A 164 -22.50 -2.68 -1.44
N ALA A 165 -22.10 -1.66 -2.19
CA ALA A 165 -22.90 -0.46 -2.40
C ALA A 165 -24.25 -0.76 -3.07
N VAL A 166 -24.26 -1.59 -4.13
CA VAL A 166 -25.49 -2.00 -4.82
C VAL A 166 -26.43 -2.77 -3.87
N MET A 167 -25.92 -3.71 -3.08
CA MET A 167 -26.73 -4.40 -2.08
C MET A 167 -27.30 -3.44 -1.03
N GLY A 168 -26.50 -2.48 -0.57
CA GLY A 168 -26.94 -1.44 0.36
C GLY A 168 -28.09 -0.61 -0.20
N ILE A 169 -28.01 -0.21 -1.48
CA ILE A 169 -29.08 0.52 -2.18
C ILE A 169 -30.35 -0.35 -2.28
N ILE A 170 -30.22 -1.61 -2.67
CA ILE A 170 -31.37 -2.53 -2.77
C ILE A 170 -32.07 -2.69 -1.41
N LEU A 171 -31.30 -2.84 -0.33
CA LEU A 171 -31.82 -2.91 1.04
C LEU A 171 -32.53 -1.63 1.46
N ALA A 172 -31.97 -0.47 1.12
CA ALA A 172 -32.57 0.83 1.42
C ALA A 172 -33.91 1.03 0.69
N ILE A 173 -33.99 0.63 -0.58
CA ILE A 173 -35.21 0.78 -1.40
C ILE A 173 -36.28 -0.24 -0.99
N LYS A 174 -35.90 -1.49 -0.70
CA LYS A 174 -36.83 -2.59 -0.41
C LYS A 174 -36.97 -2.88 1.09
N LYS A 175 -36.79 -1.86 1.95
CA LYS A 175 -36.69 -1.98 3.42
C LYS A 175 -37.78 -2.86 4.07
N GLU A 176 -38.99 -2.87 3.53
CA GLU A 176 -40.13 -3.66 4.06
C GLU A 176 -40.24 -5.09 3.50
N ARG A 177 -39.57 -5.40 2.38
CA ARG A 177 -39.62 -6.73 1.72
C ARG A 177 -38.39 -7.60 1.98
N VAL A 178 -37.34 -7.05 2.56
CA VAL A 178 -36.10 -7.78 2.76
C VAL A 178 -36.04 -8.32 4.18
N GLY A 179 -36.06 -9.65 4.30
CA GLY A 179 -36.05 -10.34 5.59
C GLY A 179 -34.74 -10.15 6.37
N THR A 180 -34.81 -10.34 7.69
CA THR A 180 -33.70 -10.16 8.66
C THR A 180 -32.41 -10.87 8.26
N ILE A 181 -32.53 -12.04 7.62
CA ILE A 181 -31.38 -12.85 7.15
C ILE A 181 -30.54 -12.08 6.13
N PHE A 182 -31.18 -11.42 5.15
CA PHE A 182 -30.47 -10.72 4.07
C PHE A 182 -29.76 -9.45 4.59
N SER A 183 -30.37 -8.75 5.54
CA SER A 183 -29.75 -7.63 6.25
C SER A 183 -28.54 -8.08 7.07
N GLY A 184 -28.60 -9.26 7.70
CA GLY A 184 -27.46 -9.86 8.40
C GLY A 184 -26.29 -10.16 7.49
N ILE A 185 -26.55 -10.78 6.33
CA ILE A 185 -25.52 -11.07 5.31
C ILE A 185 -24.83 -9.78 4.85
N PHE A 186 -25.61 -8.73 4.59
CA PHE A 186 -25.05 -7.43 4.18
C PHE A 186 -24.12 -6.83 5.24
N ILE A 187 -24.51 -6.85 6.52
CA ILE A 187 -23.68 -6.32 7.61
C ILE A 187 -22.35 -7.08 7.67
N VAL A 188 -22.38 -8.41 7.60
CA VAL A 188 -21.16 -9.24 7.59
C VAL A 188 -20.28 -8.90 6.38
N MET A 189 -20.86 -8.82 5.18
CA MET A 189 -20.12 -8.45 3.97
C MET A 189 -19.52 -7.04 4.07
N PHE A 190 -20.25 -6.08 4.62
CA PHE A 190 -19.77 -4.72 4.84
C PHE A 190 -18.62 -4.68 5.85
N MET A 191 -18.71 -5.43 6.94
CA MET A 191 -17.62 -5.53 7.93
C MET A 191 -16.37 -6.18 7.33
N VAL A 192 -16.52 -7.26 6.56
CA VAL A 192 -15.40 -7.91 5.85
C VAL A 192 -14.78 -6.93 4.86
N PHE A 193 -15.60 -6.18 4.11
CA PHE A 193 -15.12 -5.15 3.19
C PHE A 193 -14.30 -4.09 3.92
N LEU A 194 -14.81 -3.53 5.04
CA LEU A 194 -14.08 -2.55 5.84
C LEU A 194 -12.75 -3.10 6.37
N PHE A 195 -12.73 -4.33 6.85
CA PHE A 195 -11.51 -4.98 7.32
C PHE A 195 -10.47 -5.10 6.19
N LEU A 196 -10.90 -5.50 5.00
CA LEU A 196 -10.02 -5.59 3.82
C LEU A 196 -9.52 -4.21 3.37
N VAL A 197 -10.36 -3.17 3.43
CA VAL A 197 -9.95 -1.78 3.15
C VAL A 197 -8.79 -1.38 4.05
N VAL A 198 -8.93 -1.56 5.37
CA VAL A 198 -7.87 -1.18 6.31
C VAL A 198 -6.58 -1.95 6.06
N GLY A 199 -6.66 -3.26 5.79
CA GLY A 199 -5.46 -4.08 5.55
C GLY A 199 -4.70 -3.75 4.25
N ILE A 200 -5.40 -3.27 3.21
CA ILE A 200 -4.82 -3.02 1.87
C ILE A 200 -4.45 -1.54 1.65
N VAL A 201 -5.15 -0.60 2.30
CA VAL A 201 -4.95 0.84 2.11
C VAL A 201 -3.84 1.42 2.99
N ARG A 202 -3.33 0.65 3.96
CA ARG A 202 -2.19 1.01 4.81
C ARG A 202 -0.95 1.45 4.03
#